data_AF-A0A9Q0MK01-F1
#
_entry.id   AF-A0A9Q0MK01-F1
#
_cell.length_a   1.000
_cell.length_b   1.000
_cell.length_c   1.000
_cell.angle_alpha   90.00
_cell.angle_beta   90.00
_cell.angle_gamma   90.00
#
_symmetry.space_group_name_H-M   'P 1'
#
loop_
_entity.id
_entity.type
_entity.pdbx_description
1 polymer ?
#
loop_
_entity_poly.entity_id
_entity_poly.type
_entity_poly.pdbx_seq_one_letter_code
_entity_poly.pdbx_strand_id
1 'polypeptide(L)'
;MNPYSLHIVGHSLGGHLSGIIGRSVIQQSQNRIKLLRISALDPAFPLFYPITDGSLPINVNDATLVDIIHTDADKYGAPVVTGCVDFVVNGGTRFQPGCPVGNFTSLCSNDTCSHQRSVALWAESVSTLRPTFLATSSKFPSFKIHMGIECPIIVSGAPGTYLVETNSEPPYSTTPKFSLS
;
A
#
# COMPACT_ATOMS: atom_id res chain seq x y z
N MET A 1 -8.39 -11.08 -21.87
CA MET A 1 -8.34 -10.16 -20.70
C MET A 1 -8.11 -8.75 -21.21
N ASN A 2 -8.84 -7.77 -20.68
CA ASN A 2 -8.57 -6.36 -20.94
C ASN A 2 -7.52 -5.87 -19.92
N PRO A 3 -6.26 -5.58 -20.32
CA PRO A 3 -5.24 -5.13 -19.38
C PRO A 3 -5.56 -3.75 -18.77
N TYR A 4 -6.42 -2.97 -19.43
CA TYR A 4 -6.91 -1.68 -18.92
C TYR A 4 -7.90 -1.84 -17.74
N SER A 5 -8.27 -3.07 -17.36
CA SER A 5 -9.07 -3.36 -16.18
C SER A 5 -8.36 -4.27 -15.17
N LEU A 6 -7.04 -4.48 -15.30
CA LEU A 6 -6.27 -5.34 -14.40
C LEU A 6 -5.70 -4.53 -13.24
N HIS A 7 -6.01 -4.97 -12.02
CA HIS A 7 -5.44 -4.48 -10.76
C HIS A 7 -4.69 -5.62 -10.07
N ILE A 8 -3.40 -5.44 -9.84
CA ILE A 8 -2.57 -6.40 -9.09
C ILE A 8 -2.38 -5.90 -7.67
N VAL A 9 -2.54 -6.78 -6.69
CA VAL A 9 -2.28 -6.49 -5.27
C VAL A 9 -1.20 -7.44 -4.78
N GLY A 10 -0.12 -6.90 -4.22
CA GLY A 10 1.02 -7.69 -3.78
C GLY A 10 1.50 -7.27 -2.40
N HIS A 11 1.60 -8.22 -1.47
CA HIS A 11 2.12 -8.01 -0.11
C HIS A 11 3.61 -8.34 -0.01
N SER A 12 4.37 -7.55 0.75
CA SER A 12 5.78 -7.83 1.04
C SER A 12 6.59 -7.98 -0.26
N LEU A 13 7.29 -9.11 -0.46
CA LEU A 13 7.94 -9.49 -1.71
C LEU A 13 7.00 -9.42 -2.93
N GLY A 14 5.73 -9.76 -2.75
CA GLY A 14 4.69 -9.70 -3.78
C GLY A 14 4.47 -8.30 -4.34
N GLY A 15 4.73 -7.24 -3.56
CA GLY A 15 4.68 -5.85 -4.05
C GLY A 15 5.70 -5.63 -5.16
N HIS A 16 6.95 -6.06 -4.94
CA HIS A 16 8.01 -5.97 -5.95
C HIS A 16 7.74 -6.86 -7.16
N LEU A 17 7.24 -8.09 -6.95
CA LEU A 17 6.82 -8.98 -8.04
C LEU A 17 5.73 -8.34 -8.90
N SER A 18 4.77 -7.63 -8.28
CA SER A 18 3.73 -6.90 -9.01
C SER A 18 4.33 -5.81 -9.92
N GLY A 19 5.34 -5.08 -9.44
CA GLY A 19 6.10 -4.12 -10.24
C GLY A 19 6.84 -4.77 -11.41
N ILE A 20 7.49 -5.92 -11.18
CA ILE A 20 8.17 -6.70 -12.22
C ILE A 20 7.18 -7.16 -13.31
N ILE A 21 5.98 -7.61 -12.91
CA ILE A 21 4.92 -7.98 -13.85
C ILE A 21 4.51 -6.77 -14.69
N GLY A 22 4.27 -5.61 -14.06
CA GLY A 22 3.92 -4.37 -14.76
C GLY A 22 4.95 -3.96 -15.82
N ARG A 23 6.23 -3.96 -15.45
CA ARG A 23 7.33 -3.68 -16.40
C ARG A 23 7.42 -4.71 -17.52
N SER A 24 7.24 -5.98 -17.19
CA SER A 24 7.26 -7.06 -18.20
C SER A 24 6.15 -6.89 -19.23
N VAL A 25 4.93 -6.50 -18.79
CA VAL A 25 3.80 -6.20 -19.68
C VAL A 25 4.10 -5.01 -20.59
N ILE A 26 4.67 -3.93 -20.05
CA ILE A 26 5.08 -2.75 -20.83
C ILE A 26 6.11 -3.16 -21.89
N GLN A 27 7.15 -3.89 -21.50
CA GLN A 27 8.22 -4.31 -22.41
C GLN A 27 7.71 -5.25 -23.52
N GLN A 28 6.96 -6.29 -23.17
CA GLN A 28 6.46 -7.27 -24.12
C GLN A 28 5.41 -6.68 -25.08
N SER A 29 4.65 -5.69 -24.62
CA SER A 29 3.70 -4.96 -25.48
C SER A 29 4.34 -3.87 -26.35
N GLN A 30 5.66 -3.66 -26.25
CA GLN A 30 6.38 -2.56 -26.89
C GLN A 30 5.80 -1.20 -26.50
N ASN A 31 5.59 -1.00 -25.19
CA ASN A 31 5.02 0.20 -24.57
C ASN A 31 3.57 0.53 -24.94
N ARG A 32 2.82 -0.41 -25.54
CA ARG A 32 1.42 -0.20 -25.94
C ARG A 32 0.41 -0.46 -24.81
N ILE A 33 0.80 -1.25 -23.82
CA ILE A 33 -0.07 -1.66 -22.71
C ILE A 33 0.59 -1.29 -21.39
N LYS A 34 -0.17 -0.61 -20.53
CA LYS A 34 0.18 -0.35 -19.13
C LYS A 34 -0.93 -0.90 -18.24
N LEU A 35 -0.54 -1.54 -17.13
CA LEU A 35 -1.52 -2.00 -16.14
C LEU A 35 -2.28 -0.80 -15.56
N LEU A 36 -3.56 -0.99 -15.25
CA LEU A 36 -4.37 0.08 -14.66
C LEU A 36 -3.86 0.43 -13.27
N ARG A 37 -3.67 -0.57 -12.41
CA ARG A 37 -3.32 -0.33 -11.01
C ARG A 37 -2.45 -1.44 -10.43
N ILE A 38 -1.49 -1.06 -9.58
CA ILE A 38 -0.80 -1.95 -8.66
C ILE A 38 -0.95 -1.39 -7.25
N SER A 39 -1.43 -2.19 -6.30
CA SER A 39 -1.38 -1.86 -4.88
C SER A 39 -0.33 -2.71 -4.17
N ALA A 40 0.67 -2.08 -3.58
CA ALA A 40 1.75 -2.74 -2.88
C ALA A 40 1.53 -2.62 -1.37
N LEU A 41 1.34 -3.75 -0.71
CA LEU A 41 1.02 -3.82 0.71
C LEU A 41 2.31 -4.07 1.48
N ASP A 42 2.85 -3.02 2.07
CA ASP A 42 4.07 -3.00 2.88
C ASP A 42 5.26 -3.71 2.19
N PRO A 43 5.77 -3.17 1.06
CA PRO A 43 6.77 -3.84 0.23
C PRO A 43 8.06 -4.15 1.01
N ALA A 44 8.67 -5.31 0.75
CA ALA A 44 9.81 -5.80 1.52
C ALA A 44 11.05 -4.89 1.42
N PHE A 45 11.67 -4.58 2.55
CA PHE A 45 12.94 -3.84 2.58
C PHE A 45 14.16 -4.69 2.23
N PRO A 46 14.41 -5.84 2.92
CA PRO A 46 15.63 -6.60 2.72
C PRO A 46 15.75 -7.11 1.28
N LEU A 47 16.97 -7.10 0.74
CA LEU A 47 17.29 -7.53 -0.64
C LEU A 47 16.77 -6.62 -1.76
N PHE A 48 15.96 -5.60 -1.47
CA PHE A 48 15.52 -4.59 -2.45
C PHE A 48 16.19 -3.23 -2.23
N TYR A 49 16.60 -2.95 -0.99
CA TYR A 49 17.20 -1.66 -0.62
C TYR A 49 18.43 -1.83 0.30
N PRO A 50 19.45 -0.94 0.16
CA PRO A 50 19.63 0.00 -0.95
C PRO A 50 19.82 -0.76 -2.27
N ILE A 51 19.43 -0.15 -3.40
CA ILE A 51 19.51 -0.77 -4.73
C ILE A 51 20.98 -1.07 -5.02
N THR A 52 21.37 -2.34 -4.92
CA THR A 52 22.78 -2.77 -4.98
C THR A 52 23.04 -3.88 -5.98
N ASP A 53 22.01 -4.60 -6.45
CA ASP A 53 22.18 -5.83 -7.23
C ASP A 53 21.33 -5.90 -8.53
N GLY A 54 20.72 -4.79 -8.95
CA GLY A 54 19.88 -4.75 -10.15
C GLY A 54 18.45 -5.28 -9.95
N SER A 55 18.07 -5.71 -8.74
CA SER A 55 16.65 -5.79 -8.38
C SER A 55 16.03 -4.41 -8.56
N LEU A 56 14.94 -4.35 -9.32
CA LEU A 56 14.17 -3.12 -9.53
C LEU A 56 13.02 -3.14 -8.54
N PRO A 57 13.06 -2.32 -7.48
CA PRO A 57 11.94 -2.21 -6.58
C PRO A 57 10.68 -1.74 -7.32
N ILE A 58 9.55 -1.83 -6.62
CA ILE A 58 8.31 -1.29 -7.18
C ILE A 58 8.46 0.22 -7.29
N ASN A 59 7.95 0.81 -8.36
CA ASN A 59 8.01 2.26 -8.57
C ASN A 59 6.83 2.78 -9.39
N VAL A 60 6.65 4.11 -9.39
CA VAL A 60 5.62 4.87 -10.13
C VAL A 60 5.40 4.48 -11.59
N ASN A 61 6.42 3.94 -12.28
CA ASN A 61 6.31 3.64 -13.70
C ASN A 61 5.67 2.28 -14.00
N ASP A 62 5.49 1.43 -12.99
CA ASP A 62 5.08 0.03 -13.18
C ASP A 62 3.59 -0.12 -13.58
N ALA A 63 2.75 0.88 -13.29
CA ALA A 63 1.33 0.92 -13.69
C ALA A 63 0.84 2.37 -13.86
N THR A 64 -0.41 2.56 -14.31
CA THR A 64 -1.03 3.89 -14.38
C THR A 64 -1.20 4.49 -12.98
N LEU A 65 -1.64 3.69 -12.01
CA LEU A 65 -1.58 4.00 -10.58
C LEU A 65 -0.75 2.94 -9.85
N VAL A 66 0.24 3.37 -9.08
CA VAL A 66 0.93 2.53 -8.09
C VAL A 66 0.65 3.13 -6.72
N ASP A 67 -0.12 2.45 -5.89
CA ASP A 67 -0.40 2.88 -4.51
C ASP A 67 0.23 1.93 -3.50
N ILE A 68 0.88 2.48 -2.47
CA ILE A 68 1.65 1.71 -1.49
C ILE A 68 1.08 1.95 -0.09
N ILE A 69 0.92 0.90 0.71
CA ILE A 69 0.51 0.99 2.11
C ILE A 69 1.69 0.61 3.01
N HIS A 70 2.18 1.53 3.81
CA HIS A 70 3.29 1.35 4.75
C HIS A 70 2.76 1.13 6.16
N THR A 71 3.15 0.02 6.78
CA THR A 71 2.72 -0.37 8.14
C THR A 71 3.87 -0.92 9.00
N ASP A 72 5.00 -1.28 8.40
CA ASP A 72 6.17 -1.85 9.09
C ASP A 72 7.49 -1.39 8.44
N ALA A 73 7.56 -0.10 8.07
CA ALA A 73 8.64 0.49 7.28
C ALA A 73 10.01 0.55 8.01
N ASP A 74 10.10 0.11 9.26
CA ASP A 74 11.29 0.12 10.10
C ASP A 74 11.82 -1.30 10.43
N LYS A 75 11.13 -2.37 9.99
CA LYS A 75 11.61 -3.75 10.17
C LYS A 75 11.51 -4.61 8.90
N TYR A 76 10.30 -4.81 8.38
CA TYR A 76 10.07 -5.69 7.22
C TYR A 76 9.72 -4.92 5.95
N GLY A 77 8.95 -3.84 6.08
CA GLY A 77 8.57 -2.94 5.01
C GLY A 77 9.67 -1.92 4.70
N ALA A 78 9.68 -1.41 3.47
CA ALA A 78 10.67 -0.44 3.01
C ALA A 78 10.30 1.01 3.37
N PRO A 79 11.18 1.81 4.01
CA PRO A 79 10.94 3.21 4.38
C PRO A 79 11.14 4.18 3.22
N VAL A 80 10.69 3.81 2.02
CA VAL A 80 10.90 4.62 0.81
C VAL A 80 9.59 4.89 0.09
N VAL A 81 9.46 6.14 -0.37
CA VAL A 81 8.32 6.61 -1.16
C VAL A 81 8.59 6.27 -2.61
N THR A 82 7.87 5.30 -3.15
CA THR A 82 8.11 4.81 -4.52
C THR A 82 6.83 4.69 -5.34
N GLY A 83 5.65 4.86 -4.74
CA GLY A 83 4.38 4.85 -5.42
C GLY A 83 4.04 6.19 -6.04
N CYS A 84 2.97 6.19 -6.85
CA CYS A 84 2.26 7.42 -7.16
C CYS A 84 1.66 7.99 -5.88
N VAL A 85 1.15 7.12 -5.02
CA VAL A 85 0.58 7.45 -3.72
C VAL A 85 1.19 6.51 -2.68
N ASP A 86 1.76 7.06 -1.61
CA ASP A 86 2.29 6.29 -0.49
C ASP A 86 1.50 6.61 0.76
N PHE A 87 0.71 5.65 1.24
CA PHE A 87 -0.05 5.74 2.47
C PHE A 87 0.80 5.31 3.66
N VAL A 88 1.02 6.23 4.60
CA VAL A 88 1.77 6.01 5.84
C VAL A 88 0.76 5.84 6.97
N VAL A 89 0.54 4.60 7.38
CA VAL A 89 -0.52 4.25 8.31
C VAL A 89 0.01 4.28 9.75
N ASN A 90 -0.59 5.09 10.61
CA ASN A 90 -0.20 5.31 12.01
C ASN A 90 1.30 5.60 12.17
N GLY A 91 1.87 6.42 11.27
CA GLY A 91 3.31 6.71 11.22
C GLY A 91 4.15 5.75 10.36
N GLY A 92 3.55 4.67 9.85
CA GLY A 92 4.13 3.74 8.88
C GLY A 92 5.12 2.73 9.45
N THR A 93 5.44 2.82 10.73
CA THR A 93 6.39 1.95 11.43
C THR A 93 5.68 1.02 12.41
N ARG A 94 6.44 0.13 13.04
CA ARG A 94 5.97 -0.60 14.20
C ARG A 94 5.83 0.32 15.41
N PHE A 95 4.94 0.01 16.35
CA PHE A 95 3.91 -1.04 16.26
C PHE A 95 2.59 -0.41 15.82
N GLN A 96 1.95 -1.01 14.80
CA GLN A 96 0.60 -0.63 14.44
C GLN A 96 -0.36 -0.87 15.62
N PRO A 97 -1.41 -0.05 15.81
CA PRO A 97 -2.41 -0.26 16.85
C PRO A 97 -2.96 -1.69 16.85
N GLY A 98 -3.05 -2.30 18.03
CA GLY A 98 -3.51 -3.69 18.23
C GLY A 98 -2.45 -4.77 17.97
N CYS A 99 -1.25 -4.42 17.47
CA CYS A 99 -0.17 -5.39 17.36
C CYS A 99 0.60 -5.58 18.67
N PRO A 100 1.03 -6.80 18.99
CA PRO A 100 1.74 -7.08 20.22
C PRO A 100 3.14 -6.44 20.20
N VAL A 101 3.52 -5.85 21.34
CA VAL A 101 4.83 -5.24 21.56
C VAL A 101 5.71 -6.22 22.32
N GLY A 102 6.89 -6.53 21.79
CA GLY A 102 7.83 -7.42 22.45
C GLY A 102 8.86 -8.02 21.50
N ASN A 103 9.79 -8.79 22.08
CA ASN A 103 10.78 -9.56 21.33
C ASN A 103 10.19 -10.93 21.01
N PHE A 104 9.75 -11.09 19.77
CA PHE A 104 9.21 -12.33 19.26
C PHE A 104 10.22 -13.02 18.35
N THR A 105 10.09 -14.33 18.19
CA THR A 105 10.81 -15.07 17.16
C THR A 105 10.50 -14.46 15.79
N SER A 106 11.53 -14.15 15.00
CA SER A 106 11.36 -13.57 13.67
C SER A 106 10.37 -14.38 12.83
N LEU A 107 9.54 -13.69 12.06
CA LEU A 107 8.53 -14.26 11.16
C LEU A 107 7.35 -15.00 11.83
N CYS A 108 7.26 -15.07 13.16
CA CYS A 108 6.04 -15.57 13.79
C CYS A 108 4.88 -14.57 13.66
N SER A 109 3.65 -14.99 13.95
CA SER A 109 2.46 -14.15 13.78
C SER A 109 2.51 -12.85 14.58
N ASN A 110 2.98 -12.92 15.84
CA ASN A 110 3.15 -11.72 16.67
C ASN A 110 4.23 -10.80 16.09
N ASP A 111 5.31 -11.39 15.58
CA ASP A 111 6.40 -10.66 14.95
C ASP A 111 6.02 -10.08 13.59
N THR A 112 5.02 -10.58 12.89
CA THR A 112 4.63 -10.05 11.57
C THR A 112 3.35 -9.25 11.61
N CYS A 113 2.75 -9.04 12.79
CA CYS A 113 1.46 -8.37 12.91
C CYS A 113 1.41 -7.00 12.22
N SER A 114 2.39 -6.12 12.46
CA SER A 114 2.41 -4.80 11.81
C SER A 114 2.60 -4.92 10.30
N HIS A 115 3.45 -5.84 9.84
CA HIS A 115 3.64 -6.14 8.41
C HIS A 115 2.36 -6.64 7.73
N GLN A 116 1.59 -7.49 8.41
CA GLN A 116 0.31 -8.05 7.93
C GLN A 116 -0.85 -7.05 8.05
N ARG A 117 -0.68 -5.95 8.81
CA ARG A 117 -1.72 -4.93 8.97
C ARG A 117 -2.11 -4.33 7.62
N SER A 118 -1.15 -4.09 6.72
CA SER A 118 -1.43 -3.60 5.35
C SER A 118 -2.43 -4.47 4.59
N VAL A 119 -2.35 -5.80 4.74
CA VAL A 119 -3.30 -6.77 4.15
C VAL A 119 -4.69 -6.64 4.75
N ALA A 120 -4.77 -6.58 6.10
CA ALA A 120 -6.04 -6.45 6.79
C ALA A 120 -6.78 -5.15 6.42
N LEU A 121 -6.04 -4.03 6.34
CA LEU A 121 -6.59 -2.73 5.95
C LEU A 121 -7.07 -2.73 4.49
N TRP A 122 -6.26 -3.31 3.58
CA TRP A 122 -6.66 -3.46 2.19
C TRP A 122 -7.94 -4.30 2.06
N ALA A 123 -8.00 -5.46 2.74
CA ALA A 123 -9.16 -6.33 2.73
C ALA A 123 -10.43 -5.66 3.30
N GLU A 124 -10.30 -4.87 4.37
CA GLU A 124 -11.43 -4.09 4.90
C GLU A 124 -11.92 -3.04 3.90
N SER A 125 -11.02 -2.39 3.17
CA SER A 125 -11.41 -1.40 2.15
C SER A 125 -12.24 -2.02 1.02
N VAL A 126 -11.96 -3.28 0.67
CA VAL A 126 -12.71 -4.04 -0.35
C VAL A 126 -14.04 -4.56 0.19
N SER A 127 -14.08 -4.94 1.47
CA SER A 127 -15.23 -5.62 2.08
C SER A 127 -16.32 -4.65 2.58
N THR A 128 -16.12 -3.34 2.40
CA THR A 128 -17.03 -2.30 2.89
C THR A 128 -17.80 -1.65 1.74
N LEU A 129 -19.09 -1.37 1.96
CA LEU A 129 -19.96 -0.74 0.95
C LEU A 129 -19.75 0.78 0.83
N ARG A 130 -18.83 1.35 1.60
CA ARG A 130 -18.57 2.79 1.66
C ARG A 130 -17.06 3.03 1.68
N PRO A 131 -16.58 4.14 1.09
CA PRO A 131 -15.18 4.51 1.18
C PRO A 131 -14.70 4.58 2.63
N THR A 132 -13.64 3.85 2.95
CA THR A 132 -12.98 3.84 4.25
C THR A 132 -11.61 4.51 4.16
N PHE A 133 -10.93 4.61 5.31
CA PHE A 133 -9.53 5.07 5.41
C PHE A 133 -9.25 6.41 4.73
N LEU A 134 -9.89 7.48 5.22
CA LEU A 134 -9.61 8.83 4.76
C LEU A 134 -8.15 9.21 5.08
N ALA A 135 -7.38 9.46 4.04
CA ALA A 135 -5.97 9.78 4.08
C ALA A 135 -5.75 11.27 3.80
N THR A 136 -4.88 11.91 4.56
CA THR A 136 -4.57 13.34 4.42
C THR A 136 -3.21 13.53 3.77
N SER A 137 -3.11 14.37 2.74
CA SER A 137 -1.81 14.65 2.12
C SER A 137 -0.86 15.29 3.13
N SER A 138 0.38 14.77 3.19
CA SER A 138 1.42 15.33 4.06
C SER A 138 1.87 16.74 3.62
N LYS A 139 1.73 17.04 2.32
CA LYS A 139 2.13 18.32 1.72
C LYS A 139 0.99 19.35 1.70
N PHE A 140 -0.24 18.88 1.47
CA PHE A 140 -1.42 19.75 1.38
C PHE A 140 -2.52 19.24 2.30
N PRO A 141 -2.53 19.60 3.60
CA PRO A 141 -3.45 19.01 4.59
C PRO A 141 -4.95 19.17 4.29
N SER A 142 -5.34 20.11 3.43
CA SER A 142 -6.71 20.27 2.95
C SER A 142 -7.12 19.22 1.91
N PHE A 143 -6.15 18.56 1.26
CA PHE A 143 -6.37 17.54 0.25
C PHE A 143 -6.41 16.15 0.88
N LYS A 144 -7.50 15.43 0.62
CA LYS A 144 -7.76 14.11 1.18
C LYS A 144 -8.21 13.14 0.10
N ILE A 145 -7.80 11.89 0.24
CA ILE A 145 -8.20 10.78 -0.64
C ILE A 145 -8.52 9.56 0.22
N HIS A 146 -9.16 8.55 -0.34
CA HIS A 146 -9.35 7.28 0.34
C HIS A 146 -8.18 6.34 0.06
N MET A 147 -7.58 5.77 1.10
CA MET A 147 -6.72 4.60 0.97
C MET A 147 -7.59 3.37 0.70
N GLY A 148 -7.06 2.39 -0.02
CA GLY A 148 -7.81 1.17 -0.29
C GLY A 148 -8.43 1.16 -1.69
N ILE A 149 -9.45 0.32 -1.89
CA ILE A 149 -10.05 0.10 -3.22
C ILE A 149 -10.51 1.39 -3.89
N GLU A 150 -10.93 2.37 -3.09
CA GLU A 150 -11.40 3.69 -3.51
C GLU A 150 -10.27 4.72 -3.79
N CYS A 151 -9.00 4.32 -3.77
CA CYS A 151 -7.91 5.22 -4.17
C CYS A 151 -8.08 5.63 -5.66
N PRO A 152 -8.10 6.94 -5.97
CA PRO A 152 -8.40 7.42 -7.31
C PRO A 152 -7.26 7.10 -8.30
N ILE A 153 -7.62 6.56 -9.48
CA ILE A 153 -6.67 6.24 -10.56
C ILE A 153 -5.97 7.49 -11.10
N ILE A 154 -6.73 8.56 -11.32
CA ILE A 154 -6.20 9.85 -11.77
C ILE A 154 -6.11 10.76 -10.55
N VAL A 155 -4.92 10.88 -9.98
CA VAL A 155 -4.65 11.80 -8.88
C VAL A 155 -4.29 13.16 -9.47
N SER A 156 -5.27 13.90 -10.00
CA SER A 156 -5.03 15.28 -10.46
C SER A 156 -4.72 16.16 -9.25
N GLY A 157 -3.43 16.35 -8.94
CA GLY A 157 -2.98 17.35 -7.98
C GLY A 157 -2.00 16.90 -6.89
N ALA A 158 -1.79 15.60 -6.63
CA ALA A 158 -0.73 15.19 -5.68
C ALA A 158 -0.41 13.69 -5.69
N PRO A 159 0.45 13.22 -6.59
CA PRO A 159 1.36 12.14 -6.23
C PRO A 159 2.11 12.50 -4.95
N GLY A 160 2.36 11.52 -4.07
CA GLY A 160 3.11 11.72 -2.84
C GLY A 160 2.55 10.98 -1.64
N THR A 161 2.92 11.46 -0.46
CA THR A 161 2.65 10.77 0.81
C THR A 161 1.35 11.22 1.46
N TYR A 162 0.59 10.27 1.99
CA TYR A 162 -0.67 10.49 2.66
C TYR A 162 -0.68 9.78 4.01
N LEU A 163 -1.11 10.48 5.06
CA LEU A 163 -1.16 9.96 6.41
C LEU A 163 -2.55 9.38 6.69
N VAL A 164 -2.58 8.20 7.31
CA VAL A 164 -3.81 7.47 7.67
C VAL A 164 -3.76 7.08 9.14
N GLU A 165 -4.85 7.28 9.87
CA GLU A 165 -5.03 6.78 11.23
C GLU A 165 -6.07 5.66 11.26
N THR A 166 -5.82 4.62 12.07
CA THR A 166 -6.70 3.45 12.18
C THR A 166 -6.90 3.02 13.63
N ASN A 167 -8.00 2.31 13.90
CA ASN A 167 -8.25 1.65 15.17
C ASN A 167 -7.31 0.45 15.39
N SER A 168 -7.28 -0.08 16.62
CA SER A 168 -6.53 -1.29 16.96
C SER A 168 -7.20 -2.59 16.51
N GLU A 169 -8.52 -2.58 16.36
CA GLU A 169 -9.36 -3.74 16.02
C GLU A 169 -10.33 -3.43 14.88
N PRO A 170 -10.81 -4.44 14.12
CA PRO A 170 -11.81 -4.24 13.09
C PRO A 170 -13.15 -3.69 13.65
N PRO A 171 -13.84 -2.77 12.94
CA PRO A 171 -13.37 -2.10 11.73
C PRO A 171 -12.20 -1.16 12.06
N TYR A 172 -11.10 -1.31 11.33
CA TYR A 172 -9.90 -0.51 11.51
C TYR A 172 -10.13 0.93 11.04
N SER A 173 -11.05 1.17 10.11
CA SER A 173 -11.36 2.52 9.69
C SER A 173 -11.98 3.34 10.82
N THR A 174 -11.45 4.55 11.02
CA THR A 174 -11.97 5.55 11.98
C THR A 174 -13.22 6.27 11.47
N THR A 175 -13.62 6.05 10.21
CA THR A 175 -14.84 6.66 9.65
C THR A 175 -16.06 5.98 10.27
N PRO A 176 -16.95 6.70 10.96
CA PRO A 176 -18.07 6.07 11.65
C PRO A 176 -18.99 5.34 10.66
N LYS A 177 -19.36 4.10 10.99
CA LYS A 177 -20.53 3.46 10.39
C LYS A 177 -21.73 4.31 10.82
N PHE A 178 -22.31 5.09 9.90
CA PHE A 178 -23.68 5.54 10.13
C PHE A 178 -24.53 4.28 10.22
N SER A 179 -25.00 3.97 11.42
CA SER A 179 -26.03 2.96 11.64
C SER A 179 -27.22 3.36 10.78
N LEU A 180 -27.59 2.51 9.83
CA LEU A 180 -28.92 2.58 9.23
C LEU A 180 -29.89 2.29 10.37
N SER A 181 -30.49 3.35 10.91
CA SER A 181 -31.68 3.29 11.75
C SER A 181 -32.89 2.90 10.91
#